data_AF-A0A7Z8G462-F1
#
_entry.id   AF-A0A7Z8G462-F1
#
_cell.length_a   1.000
_cell.length_b   1.000
_cell.length_c   1.000
_cell.angle_alpha   90.00
_cell.angle_beta   90.00
_cell.angle_gamma   90.00
#
_symmetry.space_group_name_H-M   'P 1'
#
loop_
_entity.id
_entity.type
_entity.pdbx_description
1 polymer ?
#
loop_
_entity_poly.entity_id
_entity_poly.type
_entity_poly.pdbx_seq_one_letter_code
_entity_poly.pdbx_strand_id
1 'polypeptide(L)'
;MKEIFKINEEEFGFSESQLVEDDYLCENPWTDVPLPQPCWKPKFNWNSNTWVETATEEEMNPPEVKPELTEVEELGQKISEMELADLEKENRIKQLEAENEVLGMQQT
;
A
#
# COMPACT_ATOMS: atom_id res chain seq x y z
N MET A 1 -0.56 -8.35 -28.48
CA MET A 1 0.00 -7.11 -27.92
C MET A 1 0.92 -7.53 -26.80
N LYS A 2 2.11 -6.96 -26.71
CA LYS A 2 3.07 -7.22 -25.64
C LYS A 2 3.32 -5.96 -24.84
N GLU A 3 3.68 -6.12 -23.58
CA GLU A 3 4.09 -5.01 -22.72
C GLU A 3 5.61 -4.85 -22.81
N ILE A 4 6.08 -3.63 -22.98
CA ILE A 4 7.49 -3.26 -22.92
C ILE A 4 7.70 -2.29 -21.77
N PHE A 5 8.89 -2.33 -21.18
CA PHE A 5 9.27 -1.64 -19.96
C PHE A 5 10.43 -0.70 -20.27
N LYS A 6 10.29 0.58 -19.92
CA LYS A 6 11.35 1.57 -20.08
C LYS A 6 12.30 1.51 -18.90
N ILE A 7 13.57 1.34 -19.20
CA ILE A 7 14.68 1.32 -18.25
C ILE A 7 15.06 2.76 -17.93
N ASN A 8 15.16 3.07 -16.65
CA ASN A 8 15.68 4.32 -16.14
C ASN A 8 17.15 4.14 -15.75
N GLU A 9 18.06 4.66 -16.57
CA GLU A 9 19.49 4.63 -16.26
C GLU A 9 19.89 5.63 -15.16
N GLU A 10 19.12 6.71 -14.97
CA GLU A 10 19.43 7.78 -14.01
C GLU A 10 18.97 7.44 -12.59
N GLU A 11 17.77 6.86 -12.43
CA GLU A 11 17.15 6.63 -11.12
C GLU A 11 17.23 5.16 -10.64
N PHE A 12 18.00 4.31 -11.33
CA PHE A 12 18.10 2.86 -11.04
C PHE A 12 16.73 2.19 -11.01
N GLY A 13 16.11 1.98 -12.18
CA GLY A 13 14.76 1.42 -12.15
C GLY A 13 14.07 1.21 -13.47
N PHE A 14 12.78 1.01 -13.31
CA PHE A 14 11.75 1.09 -14.33
C PHE A 14 11.07 2.45 -14.24
N SER A 15 10.84 3.09 -15.38
CA SER A 15 10.09 4.37 -15.44
C SER A 15 8.62 4.18 -15.80
N GLU A 16 8.34 3.47 -16.89
CA GLU A 16 7.02 3.40 -17.50
C GLU A 16 6.89 2.12 -18.34
N SER A 17 5.68 1.58 -18.45
CA SER A 17 5.37 0.46 -19.36
C SER A 17 4.43 0.90 -20.47
N GLN A 18 4.58 0.28 -21.64
CA GLN A 18 3.76 0.56 -22.81
C GLN A 18 3.30 -0.74 -23.45
N LEU A 19 2.03 -0.80 -23.83
CA LEU A 19 1.48 -1.89 -24.65
C LEU A 19 1.74 -1.61 -26.12
N VAL A 20 2.44 -2.53 -26.79
CA VAL A 20 2.82 -2.47 -28.20
C VAL A 20 2.35 -3.72 -28.94
N GLU A 21 2.44 -3.71 -30.28
CA GLU A 21 2.18 -4.89 -31.10
C GLU A 21 3.27 -5.96 -30.89
N ASP A 22 2.94 -7.25 -31.11
CA ASP A 22 3.90 -8.35 -30.87
C ASP A 22 5.17 -8.23 -31.72
N ASP A 23 5.04 -7.74 -32.95
CA ASP A 23 6.15 -7.50 -33.90
C ASP A 23 6.98 -6.25 -33.59
N TYR A 24 6.65 -5.47 -32.55
CA TYR A 24 7.40 -4.27 -32.21
C TYR A 24 8.85 -4.61 -31.81
N LEU A 25 9.84 -4.00 -32.47
CA LEU A 25 11.24 -4.18 -32.12
C LEU A 25 11.57 -3.36 -30.87
N CYS A 26 11.95 -4.03 -29.79
CA CYS A 26 12.31 -3.38 -28.54
C CYS A 26 13.77 -2.89 -28.62
N GLU A 27 13.99 -1.58 -28.52
CA GLU A 27 15.31 -0.95 -28.56
C GLU A 27 15.57 -0.15 -27.28
N ASN A 28 16.85 0.00 -26.88
CA ASN A 28 17.27 0.80 -25.74
C ASN A 28 16.64 2.21 -25.79
N PRO A 29 15.92 2.67 -24.73
CA PRO A 29 15.89 2.18 -23.35
C PRO A 29 14.77 1.21 -22.99
N TRP A 30 14.14 0.56 -23.95
CA TRP A 30 13.04 -0.37 -23.71
C TRP A 30 13.50 -1.83 -23.66
N THR A 31 12.84 -2.62 -22.83
CA THR A 31 12.97 -4.08 -22.78
C THR A 31 11.60 -4.74 -22.75
N ASP A 32 11.46 -5.90 -23.38
CA ASP A 32 10.30 -6.78 -23.28
C ASP A 32 10.38 -7.73 -22.08
N VAL A 33 11.47 -7.65 -21.30
CA VAL A 33 11.66 -8.46 -20.10
C VAL A 33 10.86 -7.88 -18.94
N PRO A 34 9.91 -8.63 -18.37
CA PRO A 34 9.11 -8.15 -17.25
C PRO A 34 9.95 -8.00 -15.99
N LEU A 35 9.56 -7.05 -15.14
CA LEU A 35 10.21 -6.85 -13.85
C LEU A 35 9.97 -8.05 -12.93
N PRO A 36 11.01 -8.59 -12.26
CA PRO A 36 10.85 -9.62 -11.25
C PRO A 36 10.08 -9.06 -10.06
N GLN A 37 9.10 -9.81 -9.54
CA GLN A 37 8.33 -9.43 -8.35
C GLN A 37 8.70 -10.37 -7.19
N PRO A 38 9.01 -9.85 -5.98
CA PRO A 38 9.15 -8.45 -5.60
C PRO A 38 10.51 -7.84 -6.04
N CYS A 39 10.52 -6.56 -6.41
CA CYS A 39 11.75 -5.78 -6.65
C CYS A 39 11.60 -4.36 -6.08
N TRP A 40 12.64 -3.83 -5.43
CA TRP A 40 12.65 -2.50 -4.83
C TRP A 40 13.50 -1.53 -5.64
N LYS A 41 14.69 -1.96 -6.09
CA LYS A 41 15.60 -1.18 -6.95
C LYS A 41 16.12 -2.05 -8.11
N PRO A 42 15.25 -2.38 -9.08
CA PRO A 42 15.61 -3.23 -10.20
C PRO A 42 16.49 -2.47 -11.20
N LYS A 43 17.69 -2.99 -11.50
CA LYS A 43 18.57 -2.47 -12.55
C LYS A 43 18.64 -3.45 -13.71
N PHE A 44 18.33 -2.99 -14.93
CA PHE A 44 18.43 -3.85 -16.10
C PHE A 44 19.89 -4.05 -16.51
N ASN A 45 20.31 -5.32 -16.63
CA ASN A 45 21.64 -5.68 -17.12
C ASN A 45 21.54 -6.10 -18.59
N TRP A 46 21.96 -5.22 -19.50
CA TRP A 46 21.96 -5.46 -20.94
C TRP A 46 22.84 -6.65 -21.37
N ASN A 47 23.88 -7.00 -20.60
CA ASN A 47 24.76 -8.13 -20.95
C ASN A 47 24.08 -9.48 -20.68
N SER A 48 23.25 -9.57 -19.64
CA SER A 48 22.51 -10.78 -19.28
C SER A 48 21.05 -10.74 -19.71
N ASN A 49 20.59 -9.61 -20.27
CA ASN A 49 19.20 -9.33 -20.62
C ASN A 49 18.23 -9.63 -19.47
N THR A 50 18.63 -9.28 -18.24
CA THR A 50 17.87 -9.59 -17.01
C THR A 50 17.86 -8.40 -16.06
N TRP A 51 16.76 -8.23 -15.32
CA TRP A 51 16.70 -7.33 -14.16
C TRP A 51 17.49 -7.90 -12.98
N VAL A 52 18.26 -7.06 -12.31
CA VAL A 52 19.04 -7.40 -11.11
C VAL A 52 18.57 -6.51 -9.97
N GLU A 53 18.24 -7.11 -8.84
CA GLU A 53 17.89 -6.35 -7.63
C GLU A 53 19.15 -5.74 -7.03
N THR A 54 19.14 -4.42 -6.86
CA THR A 54 20.27 -3.68 -6.29
C THR A 54 19.96 -3.02 -4.95
N ALA A 55 18.75 -3.22 -4.41
CA ALA A 55 18.43 -2.77 -3.06
C ALA A 55 19.30 -3.52 -2.03
N THR A 56 19.74 -2.80 -1.00
CA THR A 56 20.45 -3.40 0.12
C THR A 56 19.47 -4.13 1.04
N GLU A 57 19.96 -5.11 1.81
CA GLU A 57 19.14 -5.85 2.78
C GLU A 57 18.46 -4.92 3.80
N GLU A 58 19.12 -3.81 4.17
CA GLU A 58 18.57 -2.79 5.06
C GLU A 58 17.39 -2.01 4.45
N GLU A 59 17.36 -1.82 3.13
CA GLU A 59 16.22 -1.17 2.45
C GLU A 59 15.07 -2.14 2.18
N MET A 60 15.39 -3.42 1.94
CA MET A 60 14.40 -4.48 1.77
C MET A 60 13.71 -4.85 3.09
N ASN A 61 14.44 -4.76 4.20
CA ASN A 61 13.96 -5.05 5.53
C ASN A 61 14.31 -3.88 6.46
N PRO A 62 13.59 -2.74 6.34
CA PRO A 62 13.79 -1.64 7.25
C PRO A 62 13.57 -2.18 8.67
N PRO A 63 14.45 -1.85 9.64
CA PRO A 63 14.21 -2.26 11.00
C PRO A 63 12.79 -1.83 11.38
N GLU A 64 11.99 -2.76 11.90
CA GLU A 64 10.71 -2.45 12.55
C GLU A 64 11.02 -1.60 13.80
N VAL A 65 11.38 -0.34 13.59
CA VAL A 65 11.32 0.67 14.62
C VAL A 65 9.83 0.94 14.78
N LYS A 66 9.14 0.05 15.49
CA LYS A 66 7.90 0.46 16.15
C LYS A 66 8.33 1.64 17.00
N PRO A 67 7.86 2.87 16.74
CA PRO A 67 8.12 3.94 17.67
C PRO A 67 7.58 3.44 19.00
N GLU A 68 8.47 3.20 19.97
CA GLU A 68 8.04 2.98 21.34
C GLU A 68 7.30 4.26 21.71
N LEU A 69 5.97 4.18 21.77
CA LEU A 69 5.13 5.29 22.17
C LEU A 69 5.63 5.71 23.54
N THR A 70 5.90 7.00 23.70
CA THR A 70 6.17 7.52 25.04
C THR A 70 4.94 7.28 25.93
N GLU A 71 5.11 7.18 27.25
CA GLU A 71 3.98 6.97 28.18
C GLU A 71 2.83 7.97 27.95
N VAL A 72 3.16 9.20 27.50
CA VAL A 72 2.18 10.24 27.17
C VAL A 72 1.38 9.90 25.91
N GLU A 73 2.01 9.36 24.88
CA GLU A 73 1.35 8.96 23.64
C GLU A 73 0.48 7.71 23.85
N GLU A 74 0.93 6.75 24.66
CA GLU A 74 0.11 5.60 25.06
C GLU A 74 -1.14 6.02 25.84
N LEU A 75 -0.99 6.97 26.77
CA LEU A 75 -2.13 7.55 27.49
C LEU A 75 -3.07 8.30 26.55
N GLY A 76 -2.54 9.04 25.59
CA GLY A 76 -3.32 9.73 24.56
C GLY A 76 -4.16 8.75 23.74
N GLN A 77 -3.56 7.64 23.28
CA GLN A 77 -4.29 6.61 22.54
C GLN A 77 -5.42 5.99 23.38
N LYS A 78 -5.14 5.63 24.64
CA LYS A 78 -6.16 5.05 25.54
C LYS A 78 -7.34 5.99 25.80
N ILE A 79 -7.08 7.29 25.90
CA ILE A 79 -8.12 8.30 26.06
C ILE A 79 -8.98 8.34 24.79
N SER A 80 -8.36 8.42 23.60
CA SER A 80 -9.10 8.44 22.34
C SER A 80 -9.92 7.17 22.11
N GLU A 81 -9.39 5.99 22.47
CA GLU A 81 -10.14 4.73 22.41
C GLU A 81 -11.36 4.73 23.34
N MET A 82 -11.20 5.28 24.55
CA MET A 82 -12.30 5.40 25.51
C MET A 82 -13.39 6.35 25.02
N GLU A 83 -13.02 7.51 24.48
CA GLU A 83 -13.95 8.48 23.91
C GLU A 83 -14.75 7.88 22.74
N LEU A 84 -14.10 7.12 21.86
CA LEU A 84 -14.77 6.43 20.76
C LEU A 84 -15.76 5.38 21.26
N ALA A 85 -15.38 4.60 22.28
CA ALA A 85 -16.25 3.59 22.85
C ALA A 85 -17.50 4.20 23.51
N ASP A 86 -17.35 5.37 24.15
CA ASP A 86 -18.48 6.06 24.75
C ASP A 86 -19.42 6.67 23.69
N LEU A 87 -18.87 7.25 22.61
CA LEU A 87 -19.67 7.73 21.48
C LEU A 87 -20.46 6.59 20.80
N GLU A 88 -19.86 5.40 20.67
CA GLU A 88 -20.56 4.23 20.12
C GLU A 88 -21.73 3.80 21.01
N LYS A 89 -21.51 3.75 22.33
CA LYS A 89 -22.57 3.43 23.30
C LYS A 89 -23.70 4.45 23.26
N GLU A 90 -23.38 5.74 23.22
CA GLU A 90 -24.39 6.80 23.13
C GLU A 90 -25.24 6.66 21.86
N ASN A 91 -24.61 6.39 20.72
CA ASN A 91 -25.34 6.14 19.47
C ASN A 91 -26.22 4.89 19.57
N ARG A 92 -25.73 3.82 20.20
CA ARG A 92 -26.52 2.60 20.40
C ARG A 92 -27.73 2.83 21.32
N ILE A 93 -27.56 3.62 22.38
CA ILE A 93 -28.65 3.99 23.29
C ILE A 93 -29.73 4.77 22.52
N LYS A 94 -29.35 5.82 21.77
CA LYS A 94 -30.30 6.61 20.98
C LYS A 94 -31.07 5.75 19.97
N GLN A 95 -30.40 4.78 19.34
CA GLN A 95 -31.05 3.86 18.41
C GLN A 95 -32.10 2.98 19.12
N LEU A 96 -31.77 2.44 20.29
CA LEU A 96 -32.69 1.62 21.08
C LEU A 96 -33.87 2.42 21.63
N GLU A 97 -33.65 3.68 22.03
CA GLU A 97 -34.72 4.58 22.46
C GLU A 97 -35.71 4.85 21.32
N ALA A 98 -35.20 5.13 20.12
CA ALA A 98 -36.04 5.31 18.93
C ALA A 98 -36.82 4.03 18.56
N GLU A 99 -36.19 2.85 18.66
CA GLU A 99 -36.85 1.57 18.39
C GLU A 99 -37.99 1.31 19.40
N ASN A 100 -37.76 1.56 20.69
CA ASN A 100 -38.76 1.42 21.73
C ASN A 100 -39.94 2.38 21.57
N GLU A 101 -39.70 3.63 21.15
CA GLU A 101 -40.75 4.61 20.88
C GLU A 101 -41.67 4.14 19.73
N VAL A 102 -41.08 3.67 18.63
CA VAL A 102 -41.82 3.12 17.48
C VAL A 102 -42.64 1.89 17.89
N LEU A 103 -42.06 1.00 18.69
CA LEU A 103 -42.71 -0.23 19.13
C LEU A 103 -43.87 0.05 20.10
N GLY A 104 -43.73 1.06 20.96
CA GLY A 104 -44.80 1.54 21.84
C GLY A 104 -45.98 2.15 21.07
N MET A 105 -45.73 2.87 19.97
CA MET A 105 -46.77 3.43 19.11
C MET A 105 -47.55 2.38 18.29
N GLN A 106 -46.96 1.21 18.01
CA GLN A 106 -47.62 0.12 17.28
C GLN A 106 -48.54 -0.74 18.16
N GLN A 107 -48.46 -0.61 19.49
CA GLN A 107 -49.25 -1.39 20.45
C GLN A 107 -50.50 -0.65 20.98
N THR A 108 -50.68 0.62 20.61
CA THR A 108 -51.89 1.45 20.87
C THR A 108 -52.77 1.57 19.65
#